data_AF-A0A356ZYE7-F1
#
_entry.id   AF-A0A356ZYE7-F1
#
_cell.length_a   1.000
_cell.length_b   1.000
_cell.length_c   1.000
_cell.angle_alpha   90.00
_cell.angle_beta   90.00
_cell.angle_gamma   90.00
#
_symmetry.space_group_name_H-M   'P 1'
#
loop_
_entity.id
_entity.type
_entity.pdbx_description
1 polymer ?
#
loop_
_entity_poly.entity_id
_entity_poly.type
_entity_poly.pdbx_seq_one_letter_code
_entity_poly.pdbx_strand_id
1 'polypeptide(L)' 'MEAADKFGIPVIARGSGSNISGGTLPIVGGIVLSLTRLKHIRKIDPENRSATVEPGVVNADLQMALKPYGFFFPPDPA' A
#
# COMPACT_ATOMS: atom_id res chain seq x y z
N MET A 1 1.25 13.53 -10.00
CA MET A 1 1.36 12.84 -11.31
C MET A 1 1.49 13.83 -12.45
N GLU A 2 0.58 14.81 -12.57
CA GLU A 2 0.61 15.85 -13.64
C GLU A 2 1.98 16.51 -13.86
N ALA A 3 2.66 16.95 -12.79
CA ALA A 3 3.99 17.54 -12.93
C ALA A 3 5.03 16.56 -13.50
N ALA A 4 5.03 15.30 -13.05
CA ALA A 4 5.97 14.30 -13.55
C ALA A 4 5.71 13.98 -15.03
N ASP A 5 4.44 13.87 -15.41
CA ASP A 5 4.01 13.65 -16.80
C ASP A 5 4.44 14.79 -17.72
N LYS A 6 4.21 16.05 -17.31
CA LYS A 6 4.62 17.25 -18.04
C LYS A 6 6.12 17.28 -18.38
N PHE A 7 6.97 16.70 -17.53
CA PHE A 7 8.42 16.66 -17.72
C PHE A 7 8.94 15.28 -18.18
N GLY A 8 8.06 14.32 -18.46
CA GLY A 8 8.46 12.96 -18.84
C GLY A 8 9.27 12.22 -17.77
N ILE A 9 9.07 12.55 -16.49
CA ILE A 9 9.81 11.98 -15.37
C ILE A 9 9.14 10.66 -14.93
N PRO A 10 9.84 9.52 -14.94
CA PRO A 10 9.30 8.26 -14.44
C PRO A 10 8.91 8.34 -12.97
N VAL A 11 7.81 7.69 -12.59
CA VAL A 11 7.34 7.60 -11.21
C VAL A 11 7.23 6.14 -10.80
N ILE A 12 7.87 5.79 -9.69
CA ILE A 12 7.87 4.44 -9.12
C ILE A 12 7.14 4.50 -7.78
N ALA A 13 6.01 3.81 -7.67
CA ALA A 13 5.28 3.70 -6.42
C ALA A 13 6.02 2.81 -5.43
N ARG A 14 6.08 3.22 -4.16
CA ARG A 14 6.72 2.47 -3.09
C ARG A 14 5.87 2.47 -1.81
N GLY A 15 5.59 1.27 -1.31
CA GLY A 15 5.04 1.05 0.04
C GLY A 15 6.13 1.09 1.12
N SER A 16 6.15 0.11 2.03
CA SER A 16 7.18 -0.02 3.07
C SER A 16 8.59 -0.28 2.52
N GLY A 17 8.69 -0.89 1.34
CA GLY A 17 9.96 -1.25 0.71
C GLY A 17 10.55 -2.58 1.18
N SER A 18 9.73 -3.53 1.66
CA SER A 18 10.14 -4.88 2.07
C SER A 18 10.32 -5.88 0.91
N ASN A 19 10.24 -5.45 -0.35
CA ASN A 19 10.47 -6.35 -1.48
C ASN A 19 11.95 -6.78 -1.56
N ILE A 20 12.18 -8.00 -2.06
CA ILE A 20 13.52 -8.56 -2.26
C ILE A 20 13.96 -8.56 -3.74
N SER A 21 13.05 -8.23 -4.66
CA SER A 21 13.30 -8.23 -6.10
C SER A 21 13.88 -6.92 -6.63
N GLY A 22 13.94 -5.86 -5.80
CA GLY A 22 14.45 -4.54 -6.21
C GLY A 22 13.48 -3.72 -7.08
N GLY A 23 12.22 -4.15 -7.22
CA GLY A 23 11.23 -3.50 -8.11
C GLY A 23 10.88 -2.05 -7.76
N THR A 24 11.30 -1.55 -6.59
CA THR A 24 11.10 -0.15 -6.18
C THR A 24 12.37 0.71 -6.29
N LEU A 25 13.44 0.20 -6.89
CA LEU A 25 14.68 0.95 -7.11
C LEU A 25 14.57 1.81 -8.39
N PRO A 26 14.88 3.11 -8.33
CA PRO A 26 14.89 3.99 -9.51
C PRO A 26 16.16 3.77 -10.36
N ILE A 27 16.28 2.60 -10.99
CA ILE A 27 17.47 2.19 -11.76
C ILE A 27 17.81 3.12 -12.94
N VAL A 28 16.80 3.79 -13.50
CA VAL A 28 16.93 4.77 -14.60
C VAL A 28 16.69 6.21 -14.10
N GLY A 29 16.73 6.44 -12.79
CA GLY A 29 16.33 7.70 -12.17
C GLY A 29 14.81 7.87 -12.05
N GLY A 30 14.37 9.08 -11.70
CA GLY A 30 12.95 9.43 -11.55
C GLY A 30 12.51 9.68 -10.10
N ILE A 31 11.20 9.71 -9.88
CA ILE A 31 10.59 10.02 -8.58
C ILE A 31 10.12 8.72 -7.92
N VAL A 32 10.55 8.50 -6.67
CA VAL A 32 9.96 7.48 -5.81
C VAL A 32 8.76 8.08 -5.07
N LEU A 33 7.56 7.63 -5.41
CA LEU A 33 6.33 8.05 -4.74
C LEU A 33 6.08 7.17 -3.52
N SER A 34 6.43 7.67 -2.35
CA SER A 34 6.14 7.00 -1.08
C SER A 34 4.65 7.05 -0.77
N LEU A 35 4.04 5.88 -0.61
CA LEU A 35 2.64 5.72 -0.21
C LEU A 35 2.48 5.52 1.30
N THR A 36 3.59 5.50 2.06
CA THR A 36 3.58 5.15 3.49
C THR A 36 2.81 6.12 4.37
N ARG A 37 2.39 7.30 3.87
CA ARG A 37 1.53 8.23 4.62
C ARG A 37 0.04 8.00 4.39
N LEU A 38 -0.33 7.21 3.39
CA LEU A 38 -1.72 6.87 3.07
C LEU A 38 -2.12 5.61 3.87
N LYS A 39 -2.38 5.78 5.17
CA LYS A 39 -2.58 4.68 6.12
C LYS A 39 -4.01 4.54 6.63
N HIS A 40 -4.99 5.16 5.99
CA HIS A 40 -6.37 5.08 6.47
C HIS A 40 -7.08 3.79 6.02
N ILE A 41 -7.70 3.11 6.99
CA ILE A 41 -8.75 2.13 6.72
C ILE A 41 -10.05 2.92 6.53
N ARG A 42 -10.57 2.96 5.31
CA ARG A 42 -11.72 3.81 4.93
C ARG A 42 -13.06 3.17 5.28
N LYS A 43 -13.19 1.86 5.10
CA LYS A 43 -14.40 1.09 5.42
C LYS A 43 -14.03 -0.36 5.71
N ILE A 44 -14.68 -0.96 6.70
CA ILE A 44 -14.74 -2.42 6.88
C ILE A 44 -16.21 -2.80 6.73
N ASP A 45 -16.50 -3.78 5.89
CA ASP A 45 -17.83 -4.29 5.59
C ASP A 45 -17.88 -5.78 5.97
N PRO A 46 -18.28 -6.11 7.22
CA PRO A 46 -18.23 -7.48 7.71
C PRO A 46 -19.19 -8.43 6.99
N GLU A 47 -20.35 -7.92 6.57
CA GLU A 47 -21.38 -8.69 5.87
C GLU A 47 -20.86 -9.15 4.50
N ASN A 48 -20.23 -8.24 3.77
CA ASN A 48 -19.66 -8.52 2.45
C ASN A 48 -18.22 -9.03 2.49
N ARG A 49 -17.65 -9.21 3.70
CA ARG A 49 -16.26 -9.66 3.93
C ARG A 49 -15.24 -8.86 3.12
N SER A 50 -15.38 -7.53 3.12
CA SER A 50 -14.49 -6.64 2.36
C SER A 50 -14.02 -5.47 3.21
N ALA A 51 -12.86 -4.90 2.85
CA ALA A 51 -12.36 -3.68 3.45
C ALA A 51 -11.83 -2.75 2.35
N THR A 52 -12.14 -1.46 2.47
CA THR A 52 -11.56 -0.41 1.64
C THR A 52 -10.46 0.26 2.44
N VAL A 53 -9.23 0.18 1.94
CA VAL A 53 -8.04 0.69 2.61
C VAL A 53 -7.21 1.55 1.67
N GLU A 54 -6.44 2.47 2.23
CA GLU A 54 -5.40 3.17 1.51
C GLU A 54 -4.17 2.29 1.27
N PRO A 55 -3.37 2.55 0.21
CA PRO A 55 -2.30 1.65 -0.21
C PRO A 55 -1.09 1.59 0.73
N GLY A 56 -1.00 2.50 1.70
CA GLY A 56 0.05 2.50 2.72
C GLY A 56 -0.32 1.77 4.02
N VAL A 57 -1.53 1.20 4.12
CA VAL A 57 -1.92 0.37 5.27
C VAL A 57 -1.05 -0.89 5.32
N VAL A 58 -0.39 -1.12 6.46
CA VAL A 58 0.42 -2.32 6.68
C VAL A 58 -0.50 -3.50 7.00
N ASN A 59 -0.16 -4.70 6.52
CA ASN A 59 -0.98 -5.90 6.75
C ASN A 59 -1.29 -6.09 8.25
N ALA A 60 -0.28 -5.99 9.13
CA ALA A 60 -0.46 -6.11 10.58
C ALA A 60 -1.52 -5.14 11.15
N ASP A 61 -1.57 -3.90 10.65
CA ASP A 61 -2.57 -2.90 11.08
C ASP A 61 -3.99 -3.31 10.61
N LEU A 62 -4.10 -3.81 9.37
CA LEU A 62 -5.36 -4.35 8.84
C LEU A 62 -5.82 -5.56 9.65
N GLN A 63 -4.95 -6.52 9.95
CA GLN A 63 -5.29 -7.68 10.78
C GLN A 63 -5.81 -7.24 12.16
N MET A 64 -5.15 -6.27 12.79
CA MET A 64 -5.58 -5.74 14.08
C MET A 64 -6.97 -5.12 14.02
N ALA A 65 -7.28 -4.38 12.94
CA ALA A 65 -8.58 -3.79 12.72
C ALA A 65 -9.68 -4.82 12.40
N LEU A 66 -9.33 -5.98 11.83
CA LEU A 66 -10.25 -7.06 11.51
C LEU A 66 -10.59 -7.97 12.70
N LYS A 67 -9.70 -8.06 13.70
CA LYS A 67 -9.88 -8.92 14.90
C LYS A 67 -11.26 -8.79 15.57
N PRO A 68 -11.82 -7.59 15.81
CA PRO A 68 -13.13 -7.45 16.46
C PRO A 68 -14.28 -8.09 15.67
N TYR A 69 -14.12 -8.25 14.36
CA TYR A 69 -15.11 -8.88 13.48
C TYR A 69 -14.88 -10.39 13.31
N GLY A 70 -13.86 -10.96 13.98
CA GLY A 70 -13.47 -12.36 13.84
C GLY A 70 -12.86 -12.71 12.47
N PHE A 71 -12.36 -11.70 11.74
CA PHE A 71 -11.77 -11.89 10.42
C PHE A 71 -10.25 -11.81 10.40
N PHE A 72 -9.68 -12.38 9.35
CA PHE A 72 -8.26 -12.40 9.01
C PHE A 72 -8.10 -12.21 7.50
N PHE A 73 -7.08 -11.46 7.08
CA PHE A 73 -6.78 -11.19 5.67
C PHE A 73 -5.59 -12.04 5.17
N PRO A 74 -5.81 -13.17 4.46
CA PRO A 74 -4.74 -14.01 3.93
C PRO A 74 -4.16 -13.49 2.60
N PRO A 75 -2.92 -13.89 2.24
CA PRO A 75 -1.90 -14.50 3.09
C PRO A 75 -1.25 -13.45 4.01
N ASP A 76 -0.68 -13.88 5.14
CA ASP A 76 0.20 -13.03 5.94
C ASP A 76 1.64 -13.16 5.39
N PRO A 77 2.23 -12.11 4.80
CA PRO A 77 3.55 -12.16 4.19
C PRO A 77 4.70 -11.90 5.18
N ALA A 78 4.41 -11.65 6.46
CA ALA A 78 5.39 -11.36 7.51
C ALA A 78 5.98 -12.62 8.14
#